data_AF-A0A535MZZ1-F1
#
_entry.id   AF-A0A535MZZ1-F1
#
_cell.length_a   1.000
_cell.length_b   1.000
_cell.length_c   1.000
_cell.angle_alpha   90.00
_cell.angle_beta   90.00
_cell.angle_gamma   90.00
#
_symmetry.space_group_name_H-M   'P 1'
#
loop_
_entity.id
_entity.type
_entity.pdbx_description
1 polymer ?
#
loop_
_entity_poly.entity_id
_entity_poly.type
_entity_poly.pdbx_seq_one_letter_code
_entity_poly.pdbx_strand_id
1 'polypeptide(L)' 'MKELSNHRVDVTFVRPPPARKVALASGVTDVEVDGCRLHCQVWGSFQPFLEALHGSEVISLTSHTVIVPMTPSNKRSATS' A
#
# COMPACT_ATOMS: atom_id res chain seq x y z
N MET A 1 1.24 -15.43 -14.26
CA MET A 1 1.04 -14.70 -12.99
C MET A 1 0.53 -13.32 -13.34
N LYS A 2 -0.59 -12.86 -12.76
CA LYS A 2 -1.08 -11.49 -13.00
C LYS A 2 -0.09 -10.54 -12.31
N GLU A 3 0.49 -9.62 -13.06
CA GLU A 3 1.19 -8.46 -12.52
C GLU A 3 0.20 -7.77 -11.57
N LEU A 4 0.41 -7.84 -10.26
CA LEU A 4 -0.45 -7.15 -9.31
C LEU A 4 0.04 -5.71 -9.22
N SER A 5 -0.82 -4.76 -9.58
CA SER A 5 -0.52 -3.34 -9.44
C SER A 5 -0.07 -3.06 -8.01
N ASN A 6 1.12 -2.50 -7.84
CA ASN A 6 1.65 -2.11 -6.54
C ASN A 6 1.66 -0.59 -6.46
N HIS A 7 1.08 -0.06 -5.39
CA HIS A 7 1.02 1.36 -5.15
C HIS A 7 1.45 1.68 -3.73
N ARG A 8 2.30 2.69 -3.58
CA ARG A 8 2.50 3.37 -2.30
C ARG A 8 1.46 4.48 -2.19
N VAL A 9 0.74 4.52 -1.09
CA VAL A 9 -0.38 5.43 -0.87
C VAL A 9 -0.13 6.26 0.37
N ASP A 10 -0.25 7.57 0.19
CA ASP A 10 -0.09 8.55 1.25
C ASP A 10 -1.43 9.27 1.45
N VAL A 11 -1.95 9.26 2.67
CA VAL A 11 -3.24 9.86 2.99
C VAL A 11 -3.12 10.77 4.19
N THR A 12 -3.68 11.97 4.09
CA THR A 12 -3.80 12.91 5.20
C THR A 12 -5.26 13.00 5.62
N PHE A 13 -5.52 12.94 6.92
CA PHE A 13 -6.86 12.97 7.51
C PHE A 13 -7.07 14.22 8.36
N VAL A 14 -8.33 14.58 8.59
CA VAL A 14 -8.69 15.64 9.56
C VAL A 14 -8.47 15.17 11.00
N ARG A 15 -8.69 13.88 11.26
CA ARG A 15 -8.56 13.22 12.57
C ARG A 15 -7.60 12.02 12.48
N PRO A 16 -7.17 11.43 13.60
CA PRO A 16 -6.28 10.26 13.55
C PRO A 16 -6.81 9.16 12.62
N PRO A 17 -5.94 8.57 11.77
CA PRO A 17 -6.37 7.66 10.72
C PRO A 17 -6.92 6.34 11.27
N PRO A 18 -7.80 5.65 10.53
CA PRO A 18 -8.34 4.34 10.89
C PRO A 18 -7.32 3.21 10.67
N ALA A 19 -6.10 3.37 11.19
CA ALA A 19 -4.93 2.53 10.90
C ALA A 19 -5.19 1.03 11.06
N ARG A 20 -5.91 0.65 12.12
CA ARG A 20 -6.27 -0.76 12.38
C ARG A 20 -7.20 -1.33 11.31
N LYS A 21 -8.16 -0.55 10.80
CA LYS A 21 -9.05 -1.01 9.72
C LYS A 21 -8.26 -1.15 8.41
N VAL A 22 -7.38 -0.20 8.14
CA VAL A 22 -6.53 -0.20 6.93
C VAL A 22 -5.56 -1.38 6.94
N ALA A 23 -4.92 -1.68 8.07
CA ALA A 23 -4.01 -2.83 8.19
C ALA A 23 -4.71 -4.20 8.05
N LEU A 24 -6.03 -4.25 8.24
CA LEU A 24 -6.83 -5.47 8.05
C LEU A 24 -7.43 -5.57 6.63
N ALA A 25 -7.30 -4.53 5.81
CA ALA A 25 -7.83 -4.54 4.46
C ALA A 25 -7.00 -5.48 3.56
N SER A 26 -7.69 -6.30 2.78
CA SER A 26 -7.04 -7.24 1.87
C SER A 26 -6.16 -6.49 0.85
N GLY A 27 -4.92 -6.94 0.71
CA GLY A 27 -3.96 -6.34 -0.22
C GLY A 27 -3.28 -5.08 0.31
N VAL A 28 -3.47 -4.72 1.58
CA VAL A 28 -2.76 -3.59 2.21
C VAL A 28 -1.61 -4.09 3.08
N THR A 29 -0.42 -3.53 2.91
CA THR A 29 0.78 -3.81 3.72
C THR A 29 1.46 -2.51 4.14
N ASP A 30 2.48 -2.63 5.00
CA ASP A 30 3.39 -1.53 5.38
C ASP A 30 2.65 -0.27 5.87
N VAL A 31 1.64 -0.48 6.73
CA VAL A 31 0.83 0.61 7.28
C VAL A 31 1.60 1.33 8.38
N GLU A 32 1.95 2.58 8.13
CA GLU A 32 2.60 3.48 9.07
C GLU A 32 1.72 4.71 9.32
N VAL A 33 1.78 5.25 10.54
CA VAL A 33 1.01 6.43 10.93
C VAL A 33 1.94 7.46 11.55
N ASP A 34 1.84 8.68 11.06
CA ASP A 34 2.50 9.86 11.61
C ASP A 34 1.45 10.95 11.86
N GLY A 35 0.99 11.06 13.10
CA GLY A 35 -0.09 11.96 13.50
C GLY A 35 -1.39 11.68 12.72
N CYS A 36 -1.77 12.62 11.86
CA CYS A 36 -2.94 12.50 10.99
C CYS A 36 -2.60 12.02 9.56
N ARG A 37 -1.38 11.53 9.32
CA ARG A 37 -0.96 10.96 8.05
C ARG A 37 -0.86 9.45 8.16
N LEU A 38 -1.29 8.75 7.12
CA LEU A 38 -1.15 7.32 6.94
C LEU A 38 -0.34 7.07 5.67
N HIS A 39 0.64 6.19 5.78
CA HIS A 39 1.40 5.66 4.67
C HIS A 39 1.11 4.16 4.58
N CYS A 40 0.85 3.64 3.38
CA CYS A 40 0.70 2.20 3.19
C CYS A 40 1.07 1.76 1.77
N GLN A 41 1.17 0.45 1.58
CA GLN A 41 1.29 -0.16 0.28
C GLN A 41 0.00 -0.93 -0.06
N VAL A 42 -0.50 -0.76 -1.28
CA VAL A 42 -1.70 -1.41 -1.80
C VAL A 42 -1.33 -2.28 -2.99
N TRP A 43 -1.74 -3.54 -2.94
CA TRP A 43 -1.52 -4.56 -3.95
C TRP A 43 -2.84 -4.95 -4.61
N GLY A 44 -2.87 -4.95 -5.94
CA GLY A 44 -4.04 -5.30 -6.71
C GLY A 44 -5.10 -4.21 -6.68
N SER A 45 -6.28 -4.49 -6.13
CA SER A 45 -7.42 -3.57 -6.14
C SER A 45 -7.40 -2.60 -4.96
N PHE A 46 -7.77 -1.34 -5.22
CA PHE A 46 -7.95 -0.33 -4.19
C PHE A 46 -9.25 -0.48 -3.39
N GLN A 47 -10.21 -1.28 -3.84
CA GLN A 47 -11.54 -1.36 -3.23
C GLN A 47 -11.48 -1.66 -1.70
N PRO A 48 -10.77 -2.70 -1.22
CA PRO A 48 -10.74 -2.99 0.22
C PRO A 48 -10.10 -1.86 1.04
N PHE A 49 -9.12 -1.18 0.45
CA PHE A 49 -8.48 -0.01 1.06
C PHE A 49 -9.48 1.15 1.19
N LEU A 50 -10.20 1.50 0.13
CA LEU A 50 -11.20 2.57 0.15
C LEU A 50 -12.35 2.28 1.12
N GLU A 51 -12.78 1.03 1.22
CA GLU A 51 -13.77 0.58 2.22
C GLU A 51 -13.26 0.76 3.66
N ALA A 52 -11.97 0.50 3.91
CA ALA A 52 -11.37 0.72 5.22
C ALA A 52 -11.29 2.21 5.61
N LEU A 53 -11.24 3.11 4.62
CA LEU A 53 -11.30 4.56 4.83
C LEU A 53 -12.71 5.07 5.08
N HIS A 54 -13.75 4.28 4.77
CA HIS A 54 -15.14 4.72 4.85
C HIS A 54 -15.50 5.29 6.24
N GLY A 55 -16.15 6.46 6.23
CA GLY A 55 -16.49 7.22 7.44
C GLY A 55 -15.35 8.06 8.02
N SER A 56 -14.17 8.04 7.40
CA SER A 56 -13.05 8.93 7.75
C SER A 56 -13.02 10.11 6.81
N GLU A 57 -12.68 11.28 7.35
CA GLU A 57 -12.54 12.50 6.57
C GLU A 57 -11.11 12.66 6.08
N VAL A 58 -10.94 12.66 4.76
CA VAL A 58 -9.64 12.68 4.07
C VAL A 58 -9.41 14.07 3.49
N ILE A 59 -8.24 14.65 3.80
CA ILE A 59 -7.77 15.93 3.25
C ILE A 59 -7.08 15.70 1.91
N SER A 60 -6.19 14.70 1.84
CA SER A 60 -5.45 14.37 0.63
C SER A 60 -5.22 12.87 0.53
N LEU A 61 -5.26 12.34 -0.69
CA LEU A 61 -4.91 10.96 -1.01
C LEU A 61 -4.04 10.99 -2.26
N THR A 62 -2.83 10.45 -2.16
CA THR A 62 -1.87 10.37 -3.26
C THR A 62 -1.42 8.94 -3.43
N SER A 63 -1.39 8.46 -4.67
CA SER A 63 -0.97 7.11 -5.02
C SER A 63 0.19 7.18 -5.99
N HIS A 64 1.26 6.45 -5.67
CA HIS A 64 2.45 6.33 -6.48
C HIS A 64 2.61 4.87 -6.90
N THR A 65 2.53 4.58 -8.20
CA THR A 65 2.82 3.24 -8.72
C THR A 65 4.27 2.89 -8.40
N VAL A 66 4.48 1.77 -7.72
CA VAL A 66 5.82 1.23 -7.48
C VAL A 66 6.12 0.30 -8.65
N ILE A 67 7.02 0.74 -9.52
CA ILE A 67 7.65 -0.16 -10.48
C ILE A 67 8.67 -0.96 -9.69
N VAL A 68 8.32 -2.19 -9.32
CA VAL A 68 9.31 -3.11 -8.75
C VAL A 68 10.17 -3.57 -9.93
N PRO A 69 11.46 -3.20 -10.02
CA PRO A 69 12.31 -3.81 -11.03
C PRO A 69 12.36 -5.30 -10.72
N MET A 70 11.75 -6.13 -11.56
CA MET A 70 11.95 -7.58 -11.53
C MET A 70 13.45 -7.81 -11.68
N THR A 71 14.16 -7.99 -10.58
CA THR A 71 15.54 -8.45 -10.62
C THR A 71 15.49 -9.89 -11.14
N PRO A 72 16.08 -10.19 -12.30
CA PRO A 72 16.16 -11.58 -12.73
C PRO A 72 17.06 -12.30 -11.72
N SER A 73 16.49 -13.25 -10.99
CA SER A 73 17.21 -14.17 -10.11
C SER A 73 18.18 -15.02 -10.96
N ASN A 74 19.36 -14.48 -11.26
CA ASN A 74 20.45 -15.21 -11.89
C ASN A 74 21.12 -16.10 -10.83
N LYS A 75 20.59 -17.31 -10.62
CA LYS A 75 21.37 -18.40 -10.03
C LYS A 75 22.07 -19.17 -11.16
N ARG A 76 23.14 -18.58 -11.69
CA ARG A 76 24.19 -19.37 -12.37
C ARG A 76 25.12 -19.89 -11.29
N SER A 77 24.77 -21.02 -10.71
CA SER A 77 25.73 -21.85 -9.99
C SER A 77 26.57 -22.58 -11.02
N ALA A 78 27.71 -22.00 -11.37
CA ALA A 78 28.82 -22.73 -11.96
C ALA A 78 29.77 -23.13 -10.84
N THR A 79 29.90 -24.43 -10.57
CA THR A 79 30.99 -25.03 -9.77
C THR A 79 31.05 -26.49 -10.24
N SER A 80 31.88 -26.75 -11.25
CA SER A 80 33.20 -27.42 -11.18
C SER A 80 33.10 -28.93 -11.02
#